data_AF-A0A8T6ZX50-F1
#
_entry.id   AF-A0A8T6ZX50-F1
#
_cell.length_a   1.000
_cell.length_b   1.000
_cell.length_c   1.000
_cell.angle_alpha   90.00
_cell.angle_beta   90.00
_cell.angle_gamma   90.00
#
_symmetry.space_group_name_H-M   'P 1'
#
loop_
_entity.id
_entity.type
_entity.pdbx_description
1 polymer ?
#
loop_
_entity_poly.entity_id
_entity_poly.type
_entity_poly.pdbx_seq_one_letter_code
_entity_poly.pdbx_strand_id
1 'polypeptide(L)'
;VLLAISGANVRLTSRKQSRSVEACDEMHERFGVEMTPMHASDDESIEAAMDGAHVVFGAAKAGIQLLSARQWQDHPTLELIADVGTSQVLGFEGIDVMDKDTERHGKRVFGGIGIGALKLKLHRACIAKLFESNDIALDAESIYKIAQGMA
;
A
#
# COMPACT_ATOMS: atom_id res chain seq x y z
N VAL A 1 -7.90 -1.20 3.30
CA VAL A 1 -8.79 -2.38 3.49
C VAL A 1 -8.07 -3.72 3.58
N LEU A 2 -7.37 -4.23 2.55
CA LEU A 2 -6.86 -5.61 2.55
C LEU A 2 -5.92 -5.94 3.72
N LEU A 3 -5.07 -4.99 4.12
CA LEU A 3 -4.23 -5.14 5.32
C LEU A 3 -5.06 -5.33 6.60
N ALA A 4 -6.14 -4.56 6.75
CA ALA A 4 -7.03 -4.64 7.91
C ALA A 4 -7.81 -5.97 7.92
N ILE A 5 -8.28 -6.44 6.75
CA ILE A 5 -8.91 -7.76 6.60
C ILE A 5 -7.94 -8.88 7.02
N SER A 6 -6.64 -8.71 6.75
CA SER A 6 -5.59 -9.65 7.17
C SER A 6 -5.17 -9.49 8.65
N GLY A 7 -5.88 -8.68 9.44
CA GLY A 7 -5.66 -8.52 10.88
C GLY A 7 -4.59 -7.50 11.27
N ALA A 8 -4.12 -6.66 10.34
CA ALA A 8 -3.16 -5.61 10.66
C ALA A 8 -3.86 -4.39 11.31
N ASN A 9 -3.16 -3.74 12.25
CA ASN A 9 -3.53 -2.41 12.73
C ASN A 9 -3.13 -1.38 11.66
N VAL A 10 -4.11 -0.82 10.95
CA VAL A 10 -3.84 0.07 9.81
C VAL A 10 -4.05 1.53 10.19
N ARG A 11 -3.02 2.35 9.95
CA ARG A 11 -3.12 3.81 9.95
C ARG A 11 -3.24 4.30 8.51
N LEU A 12 -4.27 5.08 8.20
CA LEU A 12 -4.45 5.69 6.88
C LEU A 12 -4.14 7.18 6.95
N THR A 13 -3.12 7.61 6.21
CA THR A 13 -2.64 8.99 6.28
C THR A 13 -3.19 9.85 5.14
N SER A 14 -3.35 11.14 5.43
CA SER A 14 -3.61 12.16 4.42
C SER A 14 -3.05 13.51 4.85
N ARG A 15 -2.75 14.37 3.88
CA ARG A 15 -2.37 15.77 4.15
C ARG A 15 -3.51 16.61 4.72
N LYS A 16 -4.75 16.09 4.74
CA LYS A 16 -5.89 16.71 5.41
C LYS A 16 -6.55 15.66 6.30
N GLN A 17 -6.66 15.92 7.60
CA GLN A 17 -7.29 14.97 8.55
C GLN A 17 -8.70 14.57 8.10
N SER A 18 -9.50 15.52 7.61
CA SER A 18 -10.85 15.21 7.13
C SER A 18 -10.89 14.17 6.02
N ARG A 19 -9.85 14.11 5.16
CA ARG A 19 -9.75 13.13 4.07
C ARG A 19 -9.35 11.74 4.55
N SER A 20 -8.50 11.63 5.56
CA SER A 20 -8.17 10.31 6.14
C SER A 20 -9.36 9.76 6.93
N VAL A 21 -10.11 10.62 7.63
CA VAL A 21 -11.37 10.24 8.31
C VAL A 21 -12.40 9.74 7.31
N GLU A 22 -12.74 10.54 6.29
CA GLU A 22 -13.70 10.17 5.23
C GLU A 22 -13.34 8.81 4.60
N ALA A 23 -12.07 8.60 4.27
CA ALA A 23 -11.63 7.34 3.70
C ALA A 23 -11.67 6.16 4.68
N CYS A 24 -11.45 6.37 5.99
CA CYS A 24 -11.62 5.30 6.98
C CYS A 24 -13.09 4.94 7.15
N ASP A 25 -13.98 5.93 7.20
CA ASP A 25 -15.42 5.73 7.32
C ASP A 25 -15.97 4.95 6.11
N GLU A 26 -15.55 5.29 4.89
CA GLU A 26 -15.89 4.53 3.68
C GLU A 26 -15.44 3.07 3.74
N MET A 27 -14.23 2.81 4.28
CA MET A 27 -13.72 1.45 4.42
C MET A 27 -14.46 0.67 5.50
N HIS A 28 -14.84 1.33 6.60
CA HIS A 28 -15.68 0.73 7.64
C HIS A 28 -17.07 0.38 7.10
N GLU A 29 -17.75 1.32 6.43
CA GLU A 29 -19.09 1.12 5.87
C GLU A 29 -19.12 -0.02 4.84
N ARG A 30 -18.13 -0.06 3.94
CA ARG A 30 -18.11 -1.05 2.85
C ARG A 30 -17.60 -2.43 3.27
N PHE A 31 -16.61 -2.49 4.16
CA PHE A 31 -15.86 -3.72 4.45
C PHE A 31 -15.88 -4.15 5.92
N GLY A 32 -16.48 -3.35 6.82
CA GLY A 32 -16.54 -3.65 8.25
C GLY A 32 -15.17 -3.67 8.93
N VAL A 33 -14.19 -2.95 8.39
CA VAL A 33 -12.82 -2.89 8.94
C VAL A 33 -12.60 -1.62 9.76
N GLU A 34 -11.82 -1.76 10.83
CA GLU A 34 -11.36 -0.63 11.63
C GLU A 34 -9.99 -0.15 11.14
N MET A 35 -9.87 1.15 10.92
CA MET A 35 -8.63 1.81 10.49
C MET A 35 -8.49 3.13 11.25
N THR A 36 -7.26 3.51 11.59
CA THR A 36 -6.99 4.77 12.30
C THR A 36 -6.65 5.89 11.31
N PRO A 37 -7.47 6.95 11.18
CA PRO A 37 -7.15 8.07 10.31
C PRO A 37 -6.07 8.96 10.94
N MET A 38 -5.05 9.32 10.16
CA MET A 38 -3.98 10.20 10.62
C MET A 38 -3.70 11.33 9.64
N HIS A 39 -3.23 12.45 10.17
CA HIS A 39 -2.71 13.56 9.39
C HIS A 39 -1.21 13.36 9.17
N ALA A 40 -0.76 13.52 7.93
CA ALA A 40 0.66 13.52 7.60
C ALA A 40 0.91 14.50 6.43
N SER A 41 1.55 15.64 6.72
CA SER A 41 1.91 16.64 5.71
C SER A 41 3.28 17.28 5.88
N ASP A 42 3.96 17.00 6.99
CA ASP A 42 5.27 17.48 7.35
C ASP A 42 6.04 16.37 8.09
N ASP A 43 7.32 16.61 8.35
CA ASP A 43 8.20 15.57 8.90
C ASP A 43 7.74 15.08 10.28
N GLU A 44 7.27 15.98 11.15
CA GLU A 44 6.79 15.62 12.49
C GLU A 44 5.54 14.72 12.43
N SER A 45 4.55 15.09 11.61
CA SER A 45 3.33 14.30 11.45
C SER A 45 3.57 12.96 10.72
N ILE A 46 4.56 12.91 9.82
CA ILE A 46 5.00 11.66 9.17
C ILE A 46 5.67 10.74 10.19
N GLU A 47 6.62 11.26 10.99
CA GLU A 47 7.31 10.48 12.02
C GLU A 47 6.32 9.91 13.04
N ALA A 48 5.34 10.72 13.48
CA ALA A 48 4.27 10.25 14.35
C ALA A 48 3.40 9.15 13.72
N ALA A 49 3.12 9.23 12.41
CA ALA A 49 2.38 8.20 11.70
C ALA A 49 3.17 6.89 11.55
N MET A 50 4.51 6.99 11.43
CA MET A 50 5.42 5.85 11.28
C MET A 50 5.80 5.19 12.61
N ASP A 51 5.57 5.84 13.75
CA ASP A 51 5.97 5.31 15.07
C ASP A 51 5.45 3.89 15.34
N GLY A 52 6.36 2.93 15.50
CA GLY A 52 6.03 1.51 15.68
C GLY A 52 5.45 0.81 14.45
N ALA A 53 5.52 1.41 13.26
CA ALA A 53 5.09 0.78 12.02
C ALA A 53 6.09 -0.30 11.58
N HIS A 54 5.57 -1.45 11.13
CA HIS A 54 6.35 -2.57 10.60
C HIS A 54 6.35 -2.58 9.07
N VAL A 55 5.28 -2.03 8.47
CA VAL A 55 5.09 -1.98 7.03
C VAL A 55 4.54 -0.60 6.64
N VAL A 56 5.06 -0.01 5.56
CA VAL A 56 4.54 1.25 5.00
C VAL A 56 4.28 1.15 3.50
N PHE A 57 3.14 1.69 3.06
CA PHE A 57 2.72 1.73 1.67
C PHE A 57 2.62 3.18 1.17
N GLY A 58 3.26 3.46 0.05
CA GLY A 58 3.18 4.74 -0.67
C GLY A 58 2.15 4.64 -1.78
N ALA A 59 1.11 5.47 -1.71
CA ALA A 59 0.04 5.55 -2.72
C ALA A 59 -0.19 6.99 -3.19
N ALA A 60 0.91 7.74 -3.36
CA ALA A 60 0.87 9.13 -3.77
C ALA A 60 0.38 9.29 -5.22
N LYS A 61 -0.14 10.48 -5.53
CA LYS A 61 -0.27 10.90 -6.93
C LYS A 61 1.13 10.98 -7.56
N ALA A 62 1.23 10.64 -8.84
CA ALA A 62 2.46 10.79 -9.62
C ALA A 62 3.12 12.17 -9.41
N GLY A 63 4.43 12.15 -9.17
CA GLY A 63 5.21 13.37 -8.94
C GLY A 63 5.29 13.85 -7.49
N ILE A 64 4.64 13.17 -6.54
CA ILE A 64 4.63 13.56 -5.12
C ILE A 64 5.47 12.58 -4.31
N GLN A 65 6.51 13.09 -3.67
CA GLN A 65 7.26 12.37 -2.64
C GLN A 65 6.48 12.44 -1.31
N LEU A 66 6.38 11.29 -0.64
CA LEU A 66 5.73 11.09 0.66
C LEU A 66 6.75 10.89 1.78
N LEU A 67 7.79 10.08 1.55
CA LEU A 67 8.84 9.77 2.52
C LEU A 67 10.20 10.11 1.93
N SER A 68 11.00 10.82 2.72
CA SER A 68 12.44 10.97 2.48
C SER A 68 13.20 9.72 2.90
N ALA A 69 14.42 9.55 2.37
CA ALA A 69 15.23 8.37 2.66
C ALA A 69 15.51 8.21 4.17
N ARG A 70 15.80 9.33 4.85
CA ARG A 70 16.07 9.38 6.30
C ARG A 70 14.90 8.91 7.16
N GLN A 71 13.66 9.06 6.70
CA GLN A 71 12.47 8.70 7.48
C GLN A 71 12.25 7.18 7.52
N TRP A 72 12.79 6.42 6.56
CA TRP A 72 12.57 4.98 6.49
C TRP A 72 13.84 4.15 6.69
N GLN A 73 15.01 4.59 6.22
CA GLN A 73 16.22 3.73 6.20
C GLN A 73 16.61 3.21 7.57
N ASP A 74 16.63 4.10 8.57
CA ASP A 74 17.04 3.77 9.94
C ASP A 74 15.84 3.55 10.88
N HIS A 75 14.62 3.47 10.34
CA HIS A 75 13.42 3.29 11.17
C HIS A 75 13.48 1.92 11.88
N PRO A 76 13.43 1.87 13.22
CA PRO A 76 13.86 0.71 13.98
C PRO A 76 12.93 -0.50 13.87
N THR A 77 11.64 -0.27 13.68
CA THR A 77 10.62 -1.32 13.59
C THR A 77 10.24 -1.68 12.16
N LEU A 78 10.70 -0.92 11.17
CA LEU A 78 10.21 -1.05 9.80
C LEU A 78 10.91 -2.23 9.12
N GLU A 79 10.12 -3.18 8.64
CA GLU A 79 10.55 -4.42 8.00
C GLU A 79 10.34 -4.37 6.48
N LEU A 80 9.28 -3.68 6.02
CA LEU A 80 8.88 -3.63 4.61
C LEU A 80 8.38 -2.25 4.20
N ILE A 81 8.81 -1.80 3.02
CA ILE A 81 8.25 -0.61 2.37
C ILE A 81 7.83 -0.95 0.94
N ALA A 82 6.71 -0.37 0.51
CA ALA A 82 6.18 -0.59 -0.84
C ALA A 82 5.63 0.71 -1.41
N ASP A 83 6.11 1.13 -2.57
CA ASP A 83 5.58 2.29 -3.30
C ASP A 83 4.90 1.83 -4.59
N VAL A 84 3.63 2.16 -4.76
CA VAL A 84 2.90 1.83 -5.99
C VAL A 84 3.16 2.81 -7.14
N GLY A 85 3.90 3.90 -6.89
CA GLY A 85 4.26 4.92 -7.87
C GLY A 85 5.19 4.38 -8.96
N THR A 86 4.99 4.86 -10.19
CA THR A 86 5.82 4.54 -11.37
C THR A 86 6.30 5.78 -12.12
N SER A 87 6.20 6.96 -11.50
CA SER A 87 6.68 8.22 -12.08
C SER A 87 8.17 8.43 -11.86
N GLN A 88 8.76 9.42 -12.52
CA GLN A 88 10.18 9.80 -12.33
C GLN A 88 10.48 10.19 -10.87
N VAL A 89 9.58 10.94 -10.24
CA VAL A 89 9.61 11.18 -8.79
C VAL A 89 8.75 10.11 -8.14
N LEU A 90 9.35 9.27 -7.31
CA LEU A 90 8.68 8.24 -6.54
C LEU A 90 8.11 8.82 -5.24
N GLY A 91 7.13 8.12 -4.67
CA GLY A 91 6.59 8.41 -3.35
C GLY A 91 7.62 8.21 -2.25
N PHE A 92 8.48 7.19 -2.35
CA PHE A 92 9.55 6.97 -1.40
C PHE A 92 10.90 7.28 -2.03
N GLU A 93 11.67 8.16 -1.39
CA GLU A 93 13.03 8.46 -1.81
C GLU A 93 13.98 7.30 -1.47
N GLY A 94 14.92 6.99 -2.36
CA GLY A 94 15.96 5.98 -2.12
C GLY A 94 15.58 4.53 -2.48
N ILE A 95 14.39 4.31 -3.05
CA ILE A 95 14.00 3.03 -3.64
C ILE A 95 14.13 3.07 -5.17
N ASP A 96 14.13 1.89 -5.79
CA ASP A 96 14.02 1.74 -7.25
C ASP A 96 12.61 1.30 -7.65
N VAL A 97 12.08 1.85 -8.75
CA VAL A 97 10.76 1.47 -9.27
C VAL A 97 10.67 -0.02 -9.64
N MET A 98 11.81 -0.65 -9.94
CA MET A 98 11.95 -2.08 -10.25
C MET A 98 12.13 -2.96 -9.02
N ASP A 99 12.28 -2.39 -7.81
CA ASP A 99 12.49 -3.18 -6.60
C ASP A 99 11.37 -4.21 -6.44
N LYS A 100 11.76 -5.47 -6.24
CA LYS A 100 10.84 -6.58 -6.12
C LYS A 100 11.40 -7.51 -5.08
N ASP A 101 10.98 -7.28 -3.83
CA ASP A 101 11.53 -7.98 -2.69
C ASP A 101 13.06 -7.77 -2.56
N THR A 102 13.50 -6.54 -2.85
CA THR A 102 14.91 -6.17 -2.78
C THR A 102 15.24 -5.80 -1.34
N GLU A 103 16.33 -6.34 -0.79
CA GLU A 103 16.82 -5.89 0.52
C GLU A 103 17.56 -4.56 0.39
N ARG A 104 17.15 -3.55 1.16
CA ARG A 104 17.85 -2.26 1.30
C ARG A 104 17.77 -1.79 2.74
N HIS A 105 18.90 -1.38 3.32
CA HIS A 105 18.95 -0.89 4.71
C HIS A 105 18.28 -1.86 5.72
N GLY A 106 18.41 -3.17 5.49
CA GLY A 106 17.80 -4.22 6.33
C GLY A 106 16.28 -4.35 6.19
N LYS A 107 15.68 -3.81 5.13
CA LYS A 107 14.24 -3.84 4.87
C LYS A 107 13.93 -4.43 3.50
N ARG A 108 12.76 -5.07 3.37
CA ARG A 108 12.24 -5.57 2.10
C ARG A 108 11.57 -4.42 1.34
N VAL A 109 12.00 -4.15 0.11
CA VAL A 109 11.54 -3.01 -0.68
C VAL A 109 10.82 -3.47 -1.95
N PHE A 110 9.69 -2.83 -2.22
CA PHE A 110 8.89 -3.05 -3.42
C PHE A 110 8.61 -1.72 -4.13
N GLY A 111 9.03 -1.62 -5.39
CA GLY A 111 8.72 -0.52 -6.30
C GLY A 111 7.51 -0.80 -7.18
N GLY A 112 6.97 0.26 -7.81
CA GLY A 112 5.71 0.19 -8.53
C GLY A 112 5.70 -0.78 -9.72
N ILE A 113 6.84 -0.99 -10.40
CA ILE A 113 6.93 -1.99 -11.48
C ILE A 113 7.06 -3.41 -10.90
N GLY A 114 7.80 -3.59 -9.81
CA GLY A 114 7.89 -4.86 -9.09
C GLY A 114 6.51 -5.38 -8.66
N ILE A 115 5.68 -4.49 -8.10
CA ILE A 115 4.28 -4.76 -7.75
C ILE A 115 3.41 -4.92 -9.01
N GLY A 116 3.63 -4.05 -10.00
CA GLY A 116 2.87 -3.99 -11.25
C GLY A 116 2.88 -5.30 -12.05
N ALA A 117 3.99 -6.05 -12.01
CA ALA A 117 4.10 -7.34 -12.67
C ALA A 117 3.06 -8.36 -12.15
N LEU A 118 2.91 -8.48 -10.82
CA LEU A 118 1.89 -9.33 -10.21
C LEU A 118 0.49 -8.80 -10.51
N LYS A 119 0.28 -7.49 -10.40
CA LYS A 119 -1.00 -6.84 -10.71
C LYS A 119 -1.47 -7.15 -12.14
N LEU A 120 -0.58 -7.11 -13.13
CA LEU A 120 -0.93 -7.41 -14.52
C LEU A 120 -1.28 -8.89 -14.73
N LYS A 121 -0.54 -9.80 -14.08
CA LYS A 121 -0.84 -11.25 -14.12
C LYS A 121 -2.21 -11.52 -13.48
N LEU A 122 -2.46 -10.96 -12.30
CA LEU A 122 -3.72 -11.09 -11.56
C LEU A 122 -4.89 -10.53 -12.36
N HIS A 123 -4.76 -9.33 -12.93
CA HIS A 123 -5.83 -8.71 -13.72
C HIS A 123 -6.22 -9.61 -14.91
N ARG A 124 -5.25 -10.14 -15.65
CA ARG A 124 -5.52 -11.05 -16.77
C ARG A 124 -6.21 -12.33 -16.32
N ALA A 125 -5.79 -12.90 -15.19
CA ALA A 125 -6.43 -14.08 -14.60
C ALA A 125 -7.87 -13.79 -14.17
N CYS A 126 -8.14 -12.64 -13.56
CA CYS A 126 -9.49 -12.20 -13.21
C CYS A 126 -10.39 -12.08 -14.45
N ILE A 127 -9.90 -11.46 -15.54
CA ILE A 127 -10.67 -11.34 -16.79
C ILE A 127 -10.95 -12.72 -17.40
N ALA A 128 -9.95 -13.62 -17.45
CA ALA A 128 -10.16 -14.98 -17.94
C ALA A 128 -11.23 -15.72 -17.13
N LYS A 129 -11.20 -15.57 -15.79
CA LYS A 129 -12.16 -16.18 -14.88
C LYS A 129 -13.61 -15.77 -15.13
N LEU A 130 -13.85 -14.54 -15.60
CA LEU A 130 -15.21 -14.09 -15.94
C LEU A 130 -15.84 -14.89 -17.11
N PHE A 131 -15.05 -15.63 -17.89
CA PHE A 131 -15.55 -16.49 -18.96
C PHE A 131 -15.79 -17.94 -18.51
N GLU A 132 -15.51 -18.28 -17.25
CA GLU A 132 -15.73 -19.62 -16.69
C GLU A 132 -17.18 -19.82 -16.22
N SER A 133 -17.87 -18.73 -15.84
CA SER A 133 -19.30 -18.74 -15.46
C SER A 133 -19.92 -17.34 -15.59
N ASN A 134 -21.24 -17.27 -15.69
CA ASN A 134 -22.01 -16.03 -15.89
C ASN A 134 -22.50 -15.36 -14.60
N ASP A 135 -22.17 -15.92 -13.43
CA ASP A 135 -22.58 -15.48 -12.10
C ASP A 135 -21.40 -14.99 -11.24
N ILE A 136 -20.21 -14.85 -11.83
CA ILE A 136 -19.00 -14.44 -11.13
C ILE A 136 -19.01 -12.91 -10.92
N ALA A 137 -18.94 -12.49 -9.66
CA ALA A 137 -18.65 -11.12 -9.25
C ALA A 137 -17.23 -11.06 -8.65
N LEU A 138 -16.38 -10.20 -9.23
CA LEU A 138 -15.01 -9.98 -8.74
C LEU A 138 -14.87 -8.61 -8.10
N ASP A 139 -14.73 -8.59 -6.77
CA ASP A 139 -14.37 -7.41 -5.97
C ASP A 139 -13.18 -7.72 -5.04
N ALA A 140 -12.77 -6.75 -4.23
CA ALA A 140 -11.56 -6.76 -3.40
C ALA A 140 -11.26 -8.10 -2.71
N GLU A 141 -12.24 -8.70 -2.01
CA GLU A 141 -12.06 -9.95 -1.27
C GLU A 141 -11.79 -11.13 -2.20
N SER A 142 -12.56 -11.24 -3.27
CA SER A 142 -12.42 -12.33 -4.24
C SER A 142 -11.14 -12.21 -5.08
N ILE A 143 -10.76 -10.99 -5.45
CA ILE A 143 -9.53 -10.68 -6.18
C ILE A 143 -8.33 -10.95 -5.26
N TYR A 144 -8.40 -10.58 -3.98
CA TYR A 144 -7.34 -10.84 -3.01
C TYR A 144 -7.13 -12.35 -2.79
N LYS A 145 -8.20 -13.14 -2.68
CA LYS A 145 -8.12 -14.60 -2.62
C LYS A 145 -7.43 -15.20 -3.84
N ILE A 146 -7.73 -14.70 -5.05
CA ILE A 146 -7.04 -15.12 -6.28
C ILE A 146 -5.56 -14.74 -6.20
N ALA A 147 -5.24 -13.52 -5.75
CA ALA A 147 -3.87 -13.04 -5.62
C ALA A 147 -3.02 -13.91 -4.67
N GLN A 148 -3.59 -14.35 -3.55
CA GLN A 148 -2.91 -15.23 -2.59
C GLN A 148 -2.52 -16.60 -3.18
N GLY A 149 -3.26 -17.10 -4.18
CA GLY A 149 -2.91 -18.33 -4.90
C GLY A 149 -1.86 -18.13 -6.01
N MET A 150 -1.45 -16.88 -6.29
CA MET A 150 -0.53 -16.53 -7.38
C MET A 150 0.84 -16.03 -6.90
N ALA A 151 0.93 -15.66 -5.62
CA ALA A 151 2.11 -15.09 -4.96
C ALA A 151 3.05 -16.19 -4.45
#